data_AF-A0A6L4AW54-F1
#
_entry.id   AF-A0A6L4AW54-F1
#
_cell.length_a   1.000
_cell.length_b   1.000
_cell.length_c   1.000
_cell.angle_alpha   90.00
_cell.angle_beta   90.00
_cell.angle_gamma   90.00
#
_symmetry.space_group_name_H-M   'P 1'
#
loop_
_entity.id
_entity.type
_entity.pdbx_description
1 polymer ?
#
loop_
_entity_poly.entity_id
_entity_poly.type
_entity_poly.pdbx_seq_one_letter_code
_entity_poly.pdbx_strand_id
1 'polypeptide(L)'
;MSTDAMISSNHPLPLDAGVARIVGLLDPNRYECFAERAGILEFEARMARVEAERQALIQTLARYGFPNTPSVWLLQINVDVRVQWVLTANEVGTRRQLADRGFTDVTAVDLADVLHRQFGNEAWLTTAR
;
A
#
# COMPACT_ATOMS: atom_id res chain seq x y z
N MET A 1 -1.33 -28.92 14.70
CA MET A 1 -0.35 -28.10 15.44
C MET A 1 0.42 -27.30 14.41
N SER A 2 -0.04 -26.08 14.11
CA SER A 2 0.72 -25.12 13.30
C SER A 2 1.24 -24.05 14.24
N THR A 3 2.54 -23.81 14.12
CA THR A 3 3.33 -22.86 14.90
C THR A 3 2.82 -21.45 14.69
N ASP A 4 2.16 -20.93 15.73
CA ASP A 4 1.86 -19.51 15.86
C ASP A 4 3.21 -18.81 16.07
N ALA A 5 3.74 -18.22 15.00
CA ALA A 5 4.92 -17.39 15.10
C ALA A 5 4.51 -16.11 15.85
N MET A 6 4.53 -16.18 17.19
CA MET A 6 4.55 -15.00 18.04
C MET A 6 5.71 -14.13 17.54
N ILE A 7 5.36 -13.06 16.82
CA ILE A 7 6.29 -11.97 16.52
C ILE A 7 6.62 -11.35 17.87
N SER A 8 7.66 -11.85 18.53
CA SER A 8 8.29 -11.17 19.67
C SER A 8 9.01 -9.94 19.14
N SER A 9 8.25 -8.91 18.77
CA SER A 9 8.79 -7.57 18.60
C SER A 9 8.82 -6.94 19.98
N ASN A 10 10.01 -6.87 20.59
CA ASN A 10 10.33 -6.24 21.88
C ASN A 10 10.11 -4.71 21.88
N HIS A 11 9.22 -4.21 21.03
CA HIS A 11 8.96 -2.80 20.83
C HIS A 11 7.69 -2.42 21.61
N PRO A 12 7.75 -1.35 22.41
CA PRO A 12 6.66 -1.02 23.31
C PRO A 12 5.40 -0.69 22.51
N LEU A 13 4.26 -1.21 22.97
CA LEU A 13 2.96 -0.91 22.37
C LEU A 13 2.71 0.61 22.37
N PRO A 14 2.09 1.17 21.31
CA PRO A 14 1.69 2.56 21.31
C PRO A 14 0.76 2.88 22.49
N LEU A 15 0.90 4.09 23.04
CA LEU A 15 0.14 4.53 24.22
C LEU A 15 -1.33 4.83 23.88
N ASP A 16 -1.58 5.35 22.68
CA ASP A 16 -2.93 5.61 22.20
C ASP A 16 -3.57 4.32 21.67
N ALA A 17 -4.75 3.98 22.20
CA ALA A 17 -5.45 2.75 21.83
C ALA A 17 -5.88 2.72 20.34
N GLY A 18 -6.13 3.87 19.72
CA GLY A 18 -6.43 3.97 18.29
C GLY A 18 -5.19 3.68 17.44
N VAL A 19 -4.06 4.26 17.81
CA VAL A 19 -2.76 3.99 17.16
C VAL A 19 -2.38 2.52 17.33
N ALA A 20 -2.48 1.97 18.55
CA ALA A 20 -2.15 0.57 18.83
C ALA A 20 -2.96 -0.41 17.96
N ARG A 21 -4.26 -0.16 17.77
CA ARG A 21 -5.11 -0.98 16.90
C ARG A 21 -4.63 -1.00 15.45
N ILE A 22 -4.26 0.16 14.89
CA ILE A 22 -3.84 0.25 13.48
C ILE A 22 -2.42 -0.31 13.31
N VAL A 23 -1.52 0.00 14.24
CA VAL A 23 -0.15 -0.53 14.25
C VAL A 23 -0.13 -2.05 14.32
N GLY A 24 -1.06 -2.67 15.06
CA GLY A 24 -1.22 -4.12 15.11
C GLY A 24 -1.63 -4.78 13.79
N LEU A 25 -2.03 -4.00 12.77
CA LEU A 25 -2.36 -4.47 11.43
C LEU A 25 -1.21 -4.28 10.43
N LEU A 26 -0.11 -3.64 10.83
CA LEU A 26 1.02 -3.38 9.95
C LEU A 26 1.85 -4.65 9.75
N ASP A 27 2.29 -4.88 8.51
CA ASP A 27 3.36 -5.85 8.25
C ASP A 27 4.70 -5.37 8.85
N PRO A 28 5.69 -6.26 9.01
CA PRO A 28 6.95 -5.92 9.69
C PRO A 28 7.69 -4.71 9.12
N ASN A 29 7.69 -4.52 7.79
CA ASN A 29 8.40 -3.40 7.16
C ASN A 29 7.70 -2.07 7.46
N ARG A 30 6.37 -2.07 7.44
CA ARG A 30 5.57 -0.88 7.81
C ARG A 30 5.70 -0.57 9.30
N TYR A 31 5.74 -1.61 10.14
CA TYR A 31 5.95 -1.46 11.58
C TYR A 31 7.31 -0.83 11.89
N GLU A 32 8.39 -1.30 11.25
CA GLU A 32 9.73 -0.74 11.42
C GLU A 32 9.76 0.74 11.07
N CYS A 33 9.18 1.12 9.93
CA CYS A 33 9.09 2.53 9.52
C CYS A 33 8.29 3.38 10.54
N PHE A 34 7.20 2.85 11.10
CA PHE A 34 6.47 3.50 12.18
C PHE A 34 7.34 3.69 13.44
N ALA A 35 8.00 2.64 13.89
CA ALA A 35 8.78 2.66 15.14
C ALA A 35 9.98 3.60 15.04
N GLU A 36 10.70 3.59 13.91
CA GLU A 36 11.80 4.51 13.64
C GLU A 36 11.32 5.96 13.67
N ARG A 37 10.21 6.26 12.97
CA ARG A 37 9.68 7.62 12.89
C ARG A 37 9.14 8.11 14.24
N ALA A 38 8.49 7.24 15.01
CA ALA A 38 8.03 7.57 16.35
C ALA A 38 9.22 7.92 17.26
N GLY A 39 10.31 7.15 17.19
CA GLY A 39 11.54 7.42 17.93
C GLY A 39 12.17 8.76 17.56
N ILE A 40 12.31 9.06 16.27
CA ILE A 40 12.85 10.35 15.80
C ILE A 40 12.00 11.51 16.31
N LEU A 41 10.68 11.42 16.20
CA LEU A 41 9.77 12.49 16.62
C LEU A 41 9.79 12.67 18.16
N GLU A 42 9.85 11.60 18.92
CA GLU A 42 9.93 11.65 20.38
C GLU A 42 11.26 12.25 20.85
N PHE A 43 12.38 11.71 20.39
CA PHE A 43 13.69 12.04 20.96
C PHE A 43 14.36 13.24 20.30
N GLU A 44 14.33 13.33 18.97
CA GLU A 44 15.01 14.42 18.25
C GLU A 44 14.12 15.65 18.16
N ALA A 45 12.85 15.49 17.82
CA ALA A 45 11.89 16.60 17.75
C ALA A 45 11.25 16.94 19.11
N ARG A 46 11.59 16.21 20.18
CA ARG A 46 11.09 16.42 21.56
C ARG A 46 9.57 16.44 21.67
N MET A 47 8.90 15.68 20.81
CA MET A 47 7.45 15.57 20.81
C MET A 47 7.00 14.66 21.94
N ALA A 48 5.87 14.97 22.57
CA ALA A 48 5.27 14.06 23.54
C ALA A 48 4.98 12.71 22.86
N ARG A 49 5.36 11.59 23.50
CA ARG A 49 5.29 10.25 22.90
C ARG A 49 3.95 9.92 22.22
N VAL A 50 2.82 10.27 22.84
CA VAL A 50 1.49 10.06 22.25
C VAL A 50 1.33 10.77 20.91
N GLU A 51 1.84 12.00 20.79
CA GLU A 51 1.77 12.76 19.55
C GLU A 51 2.83 12.29 18.54
N ALA A 52 4.02 11.90 19.00
CA ALA A 52 5.05 11.29 18.16
C ALA A 52 4.55 10.02 17.47
N GLU A 53 3.89 9.14 18.22
CA GLU A 53 3.27 7.92 17.70
C GLU A 53 2.14 8.22 16.70
N ARG A 54 1.27 9.21 16.98
CA ARG A 54 0.21 9.62 16.04
C ARG A 54 0.78 10.15 14.72
N GLN A 55 1.75 11.06 14.79
CA GLN A 55 2.38 11.63 13.62
C GLN A 55 3.18 10.58 12.84
N ALA A 56 3.88 9.68 13.53
CA ALA A 56 4.57 8.56 12.89
C ALA A 56 3.59 7.65 12.14
N LEU A 57 2.45 7.32 12.74
CA LEU A 57 1.42 6.52 12.06
C LEU A 57 0.89 7.24 10.81
N ILE A 58 0.57 8.55 10.89
CA ILE A 58 0.13 9.32 9.73
C ILE A 58 1.17 9.28 8.61
N GLN A 59 2.45 9.45 8.93
CA GLN A 59 3.54 9.41 7.95
C GLN A 59 3.71 8.01 7.35
N THR A 60 3.61 6.95 8.15
CA THR A 60 3.65 5.56 7.65
C THR A 60 2.46 5.28 6.72
N LEU A 61 1.25 5.69 7.08
CA LEU A 61 0.06 5.53 6.25
C LEU A 61 0.13 6.36 4.95
N ALA A 62 0.67 7.58 5.02
CA ALA A 62 0.87 8.40 3.82
C ALA A 62 1.87 7.76 2.84
N ARG A 63 2.84 6.98 3.35
CA ARG A 63 3.85 6.29 2.53
C ARG A 63 3.36 4.96 1.98
N TYR A 64 2.61 4.18 2.75
CA TYR A 64 2.29 2.78 2.43
C TYR A 64 0.79 2.51 2.24
N GLY A 65 -0.06 3.49 2.46
CA GLY A 65 -1.52 3.32 2.52
C GLY A 65 -1.98 2.58 3.78
N PHE A 66 -3.30 2.40 3.89
CA PHE A 66 -3.90 1.68 5.02
C PHE A 66 -3.54 0.18 5.01
N PRO A 67 -3.27 -0.42 6.18
CA PRO A 67 -3.04 -1.86 6.28
C PRO A 67 -4.24 -2.64 5.78
N ASN A 68 -4.00 -3.86 5.27
CA ASN A 68 -5.01 -4.75 4.70
C ASN A 68 -5.83 -4.15 3.55
N THR A 69 -5.43 -3.00 3.00
CA THR A 69 -5.95 -2.51 1.74
C THR A 69 -5.12 -3.15 0.63
N PRO A 70 -5.70 -3.99 -0.24
CA PRO A 70 -4.95 -4.50 -1.38
C PRO A 70 -4.52 -3.32 -2.24
N SER A 71 -3.21 -3.14 -2.40
CA SER A 71 -2.66 -2.17 -3.35
C SER A 71 -2.94 -2.69 -4.76
N VAL A 72 -4.11 -2.34 -5.29
CA VAL A 72 -4.44 -2.58 -6.69
C VAL A 72 -3.94 -1.40 -7.52
N TRP A 73 -3.31 -1.72 -8.63
CA TRP A 73 -2.81 -0.78 -9.61
C TRP A 73 -3.56 -1.01 -10.90
N LEU A 74 -4.02 0.07 -11.52
CA LEU A 74 -4.53 0.04 -12.87
C LEU A 74 -3.42 0.48 -13.83
N LEU A 75 -3.08 -0.38 -14.77
CA LEU A 75 -2.16 -0.09 -15.86
C LEU A 75 -2.95 0.11 -17.15
N GLN A 76 -2.66 1.20 -17.84
CA GLN A 76 -3.07 1.44 -19.21
C GLN A 76 -1.99 0.92 -20.15
N ILE A 77 -2.38 0.11 -21.12
CA ILE A 77 -1.52 -0.37 -22.21
C ILE A 77 -2.06 0.21 -23.51
N ASN A 78 -1.23 0.96 -24.23
CA ASN A 78 -1.59 1.42 -25.57
C ASN A 78 -1.05 0.43 -26.61
N VAL A 79 -1.96 -0.13 -27.41
CA VAL A 79 -1.65 -1.08 -28.47
C VAL A 79 -2.28 -0.56 -29.76
N ASP A 80 -1.47 -0.02 -30.66
CA ASP A 80 -1.90 0.69 -31.86
C ASP A 80 -2.93 1.79 -31.54
N VAL A 81 -4.19 1.58 -31.93
CA VAL A 81 -5.33 2.49 -31.69
C VAL A 81 -6.25 2.02 -30.57
N ARG A 82 -5.84 1.00 -29.81
CA ARG A 82 -6.63 0.40 -28.72
C ARG A 82 -5.96 0.63 -27.38
N VAL A 83 -6.80 0.91 -26.38
CA VAL A 83 -6.41 0.92 -24.98
C VAL A 83 -6.82 -0.40 -24.35
N GLN A 84 -5.89 -1.06 -23.68
CA GLN A 84 -6.15 -2.21 -22.83
C GLN A 84 -5.85 -1.85 -21.37
N TRP A 85 -6.63 -2.42 -20.46
CA TRP A 85 -6.53 -2.16 -19.03
C TRP A 85 -6.09 -3.42 -18.30
N VAL A 86 -5.12 -3.29 -17.40
CA VAL A 86 -4.65 -4.38 -16.53
C VAL A 86 -4.75 -3.93 -15.08
N LEU A 87 -5.55 -4.66 -14.29
CA LEU A 87 -5.58 -4.49 -12.84
C LEU A 87 -4.59 -5.48 -12.20
N THR A 88 -3.68 -5.00 -11.36
CA THR A 88 -2.64 -5.84 -10.74
C THR A 88 -2.39 -5.49 -9.28
N ALA A 89 -2.04 -6.50 -8.47
CA ALA A 89 -1.55 -6.31 -7.10
C ALA A 89 -0.02 -6.09 -7.03
N ASN A 90 0.69 -6.22 -8.15
CA ASN A 90 2.15 -6.08 -8.23
C ASN A 90 2.53 -5.32 -9.51
N GLU A 91 2.55 -4.00 -9.42
CA GLU A 91 2.83 -3.11 -10.56
C GLU A 91 4.18 -3.39 -11.22
N VAL A 92 5.27 -3.45 -10.43
CA VAL A 92 6.63 -3.69 -10.93
C VAL A 92 6.73 -5.05 -11.63
N GLY A 93 6.20 -6.11 -11.01
CA GLY A 93 6.23 -7.46 -11.57
C GLY A 93 5.41 -7.56 -12.87
N THR A 94 4.21 -6.97 -12.89
CA THR A 94 3.34 -6.95 -14.07
C THR A 94 3.96 -6.15 -15.20
N ARG A 95 4.58 -4.99 -14.95
CA ARG A 95 5.28 -4.23 -15.99
C ARG A 95 6.38 -5.04 -16.67
N ARG A 96 7.19 -5.78 -15.90
CA ARG A 96 8.23 -6.66 -16.46
C ARG A 96 7.61 -7.73 -17.36
N GLN A 97 6.57 -8.42 -16.88
CA GLN A 97 5.87 -9.43 -17.68
C GLN A 97 5.23 -8.87 -18.96
N LEU A 98 4.73 -7.63 -18.93
CA LEU A 98 4.19 -6.93 -20.10
C LEU A 98 5.30 -6.58 -21.09
N ALA A 99 6.44 -6.07 -20.60
CA ALA A 99 7.61 -5.78 -21.43
C ALA A 99 8.17 -7.05 -22.11
N ASP A 100 8.24 -8.18 -21.39
CA ASP A 100 8.65 -9.49 -21.93
C ASP A 100 7.72 -9.98 -23.06
N ARG A 101 6.47 -9.52 -23.09
CA ARG A 101 5.48 -9.78 -24.15
C ARG A 101 5.48 -8.74 -25.27
N GLY A 102 6.37 -7.76 -25.21
CA GLY A 102 6.51 -6.71 -26.22
C GLY A 102 5.65 -5.46 -25.98
N PHE A 103 4.95 -5.35 -24.85
CA PHE A 103 4.22 -4.12 -24.51
C PHE A 103 5.18 -3.08 -23.93
N THR A 104 5.42 -2.01 -24.66
CA THR A 104 6.37 -0.95 -24.29
C THR A 104 5.70 0.31 -23.76
N ASP A 105 4.48 0.62 -24.21
CA ASP A 105 3.70 1.75 -23.74
C ASP A 105 2.72 1.32 -22.64
N VAL A 106 3.23 1.31 -21.41
CA VAL A 106 2.48 0.96 -20.21
C VAL A 106 2.57 2.10 -19.21
N THR A 107 1.43 2.62 -18.75
CA THR A 107 1.37 3.70 -17.77
C THR A 107 0.48 3.32 -16.59
N ALA A 108 0.85 3.75 -15.38
CA ALA A 108 -0.02 3.58 -14.22
C ALA A 108 -0.99 4.77 -14.19
N VAL A 109 -2.25 4.49 -13.92
CA VAL A 109 -3.34 5.47 -13.93
C VAL A 109 -4.19 5.37 -12.68
N ASP A 110 -4.95 6.42 -12.37
CA ASP A 110 -5.90 6.41 -11.27
C ASP A 110 -7.14 5.57 -11.63
N LEU A 111 -7.42 4.55 -10.82
CA LEU A 111 -8.56 3.65 -11.04
C LEU A 111 -9.90 4.37 -10.94
N ALA A 112 -10.06 5.30 -9.99
CA ALA A 112 -11.32 6.00 -9.78
C ALA A 112 -11.63 6.94 -10.96
N ASP A 113 -10.61 7.66 -11.44
CA ASP A 113 -10.73 8.54 -12.60
C ASP A 113 -11.10 7.77 -13.88
N VAL A 114 -10.44 6.63 -14.13
CA VAL A 114 -10.76 5.78 -15.29
C VAL A 114 -12.15 5.19 -15.18
N LEU A 115 -12.55 4.66 -14.02
CA LEU A 115 -13.91 4.14 -13.83
C LEU A 115 -14.96 5.22 -14.13
N HIS A 116 -14.76 6.42 -13.59
CA HIS A 116 -15.69 7.52 -13.77
C HIS A 116 -15.79 7.95 -15.24
N ARG A 117 -14.65 8.18 -15.90
CA ARG A 117 -14.59 8.77 -17.23
C ARG A 117 -14.82 7.77 -18.37
N GLN A 118 -14.37 6.53 -18.22
CA GLN A 118 -14.35 5.55 -19.30
C GLN A 118 -15.40 4.44 -19.13
N PHE A 119 -15.85 4.19 -17.90
CA PHE A 119 -16.71 3.04 -17.58
C PHE A 119 -18.02 3.41 -16.86
N GLY A 120 -18.36 4.69 -16.71
CA GLY A 120 -19.62 5.08 -16.05
C GLY A 120 -19.70 4.67 -14.57
N ASN A 121 -18.55 4.60 -13.89
CA ASN A 121 -18.34 4.19 -12.49
C ASN A 121 -18.34 2.68 -12.21
N GLU A 122 -18.51 1.81 -13.21
CA GLU A 122 -18.56 0.36 -12.98
C GLU A 122 -17.81 -0.43 -14.07
N ALA A 123 -16.93 -1.34 -13.69
CA ALA A 123 -16.24 -2.25 -14.60
C ALA A 123 -16.32 -3.69 -14.10
N TRP A 124 -16.57 -4.62 -15.02
CA TRP A 124 -16.69 -6.05 -14.72
C TRP A 124 -15.36 -6.76 -14.96
N LEU A 125 -14.86 -7.47 -13.95
CA LEU A 125 -13.73 -8.39 -14.09
C LEU A 125 -14.27 -9.78 -14.41
N THR A 126 -13.73 -10.41 -15.45
CA THR A 126 -14.00 -11.81 -15.79
C THR A 126 -12.72 -12.63 -15.65
N THR A 127 -12.85 -13.90 -15.29
CA THR A 127 -11.73 -14.84 -15.34
C THR A 127 -11.34 -15.08 -16.81
N ALA A 128 -10.06 -15.02 -17.12
CA ALA A 128 -9.55 -15.50 -18.40
C ALA A 128 -9.92 -16.98 -18.55
N ARG A 129 -10.45 -17.36 -19.72
CA ARG A 129 -10.61 -18.77 -20.11
C ARG A 129 -9.28 -19.36 -20.53
#